data_AF-A0A1A3C9N3-F1
#
_entry.id   AF-A0A1A3C9N3-F1
#
_cell.length_a   1.000
_cell.length_b   1.000
_cell.length_c   1.000
_cell.angle_alpha   90.00
_cell.angle_beta   90.00
_cell.angle_gamma   90.00
#
_symmetry.space_group_name_H-M   'P 1'
#
loop_
_entity.id
_entity.type
_entity.pdbx_description
1 polymer ?
#
loop_
_entity_poly.entity_id
_entity_poly.type
_entity_poly.pdbx_seq_one_letter_code
_entity_poly.pdbx_strand_id
1 'polypeptide(L)'
;MTQFTIPGLTDKQAARLTEMLQKQLSTYNDLHLTLKHIHWNVVGPNFIGVHEMVDPQVDAVRKFADDVAERIAALGASPQGTPGAIIRDRSWDDYSVGRDTVQAHLAALDLVYNGVIEDIRQSIDETDELDPVTQDLLIGQAGHLEKFQWFVRAHLESAGGKLAHEGKSTEKDAASTARRKS
;
A
#
# COMPACT_ATOMS: atom_id res chain seq x y z
N MET A 1 24.50 2.83 -17.98
CA MET A 1 23.77 3.70 -17.03
C MET A 1 23.55 5.02 -17.73
N THR A 2 22.33 5.52 -17.70
CA THR A 2 21.95 6.85 -18.19
C THR A 2 22.73 7.89 -17.39
N GLN A 3 23.48 8.76 -18.07
CA GLN A 3 24.30 9.82 -17.46
C GLN A 3 23.48 11.10 -17.23
N PHE A 4 22.20 10.96 -16.89
CA PHE A 4 21.34 12.10 -16.63
C PHE A 4 20.54 11.88 -15.37
N THR A 5 20.18 12.98 -14.73
CA THR A 5 19.13 13.05 -13.73
C THR A 5 18.38 14.38 -13.91
N ILE A 6 17.40 14.64 -13.05
CA ILE A 6 16.59 15.86 -13.08
C ILE A 6 17.51 17.08 -12.86
N PRO A 7 17.41 18.13 -13.70
CA PRO A 7 18.18 19.36 -13.51
C PRO A 7 17.97 19.94 -12.11
N GLY A 8 19.08 20.15 -11.38
CA GLY A 8 19.05 20.67 -10.00
C GLY A 8 19.22 19.61 -8.92
N LEU A 9 19.09 18.32 -9.24
CA LEU A 9 19.46 17.23 -8.34
C LEU A 9 20.90 16.76 -8.59
N THR A 10 21.58 16.39 -7.52
CA THR A 10 22.85 15.67 -7.58
C THR A 10 22.61 14.19 -7.86
N ASP A 11 23.57 13.50 -8.48
CA ASP A 11 23.52 12.05 -8.70
C ASP A 11 23.29 11.28 -7.39
N LYS A 12 23.82 11.78 -6.27
CA LYS A 12 23.64 11.18 -4.94
C LYS A 12 22.18 11.29 -4.47
N GLN A 13 21.55 12.46 -4.63
CA GLN A 13 20.14 12.64 -4.30
C GLN A 13 19.27 11.75 -5.19
N ALA A 14 19.52 11.75 -6.50
CA ALA A 14 18.78 10.94 -7.46
C ALA A 14 18.88 9.43 -7.18
N ALA A 15 20.07 8.94 -6.84
CA ALA A 15 20.28 7.55 -6.48
C ALA A 15 19.52 7.18 -5.19
N ARG A 16 19.51 8.07 -4.20
CA ARG A 16 18.79 7.83 -2.94
C ARG A 16 17.27 7.81 -3.14
N LEU A 17 16.74 8.79 -3.88
CA LEU A 17 15.33 8.86 -4.26
C LEU A 17 14.92 7.60 -5.05
N THR A 18 15.74 7.18 -6.00
CA THR A 18 15.51 5.95 -6.78
C THR A 18 15.40 4.72 -5.90
N GLU A 19 16.32 4.53 -4.95
CA GLU A 19 16.33 3.36 -4.06
C GLU A 19 15.04 3.29 -3.22
N MET A 20 14.64 4.42 -2.64
CA MET A 20 13.42 4.55 -1.85
C MET A 20 12.17 4.34 -2.71
N LEU A 21 12.07 5.01 -3.86
CA LEU A 21 10.93 4.88 -4.76
C LEU A 21 10.81 3.47 -5.35
N GLN A 22 11.92 2.75 -5.57
CA GLN A 22 11.87 1.36 -6.02
C GLN A 22 11.19 0.45 -4.98
N LYS A 23 11.43 0.68 -3.68
CA LYS A 23 10.68 -0.03 -2.62
C LYS A 23 9.21 0.34 -2.63
N GLN A 24 8.88 1.62 -2.81
CA GLN A 24 7.50 2.07 -2.92
C GLN A 24 6.77 1.47 -4.13
N LEU A 25 7.45 1.36 -5.27
CA LEU A 25 6.93 0.70 -6.48
C LEU A 25 6.58 -0.77 -6.22
N SER A 26 7.47 -1.51 -5.56
CA SER A 26 7.23 -2.90 -5.19
C SER A 26 6.08 -3.03 -4.19
N THR A 27 5.98 -2.09 -3.24
CA THR A 27 4.87 -2.00 -2.29
C THR A 27 3.52 -1.81 -2.99
N TYR A 28 3.42 -0.86 -3.93
CA TYR A 28 2.18 -0.66 -4.68
C TYR A 28 1.84 -1.84 -5.58
N ASN A 29 2.84 -2.48 -6.19
CA ASN A 29 2.59 -3.66 -7.00
C ASN A 29 2.05 -4.83 -6.18
N ASP A 30 2.63 -5.11 -5.03
CA ASP A 30 2.11 -6.11 -4.10
C ASP A 30 0.71 -5.72 -3.59
N LEU A 31 0.50 -4.45 -3.26
CA LEU A 31 -0.77 -3.96 -2.72
C LEU A 31 -1.93 -4.10 -3.72
N HIS A 32 -1.77 -3.69 -4.99
CA HIS A 32 -2.89 -3.82 -5.95
C HIS A 32 -3.21 -5.28 -6.29
N LEU A 33 -2.20 -6.17 -6.26
CA LEU A 33 -2.40 -7.61 -6.37
C LEU A 33 -3.15 -8.16 -5.15
N THR A 34 -2.75 -7.76 -3.95
CA THR A 34 -3.40 -8.14 -2.69
C THR A 34 -4.84 -7.66 -2.62
N LEU A 35 -5.10 -6.42 -3.04
CA LEU A 35 -6.46 -5.87 -3.12
C LEU A 35 -7.33 -6.67 -4.10
N LYS A 36 -6.81 -7.06 -5.27
CA LYS A 36 -7.56 -7.93 -6.20
C LYS A 36 -7.78 -9.33 -5.65
N HIS A 37 -6.79 -9.89 -4.96
CA HIS A 37 -6.94 -11.16 -4.25
C HIS A 37 -8.10 -11.08 -3.23
N ILE A 38 -8.16 -10.03 -2.42
CA ILE A 38 -9.27 -9.81 -1.48
C ILE A 38 -10.61 -9.68 -2.21
N HIS A 39 -10.67 -8.84 -3.25
CA HIS A 39 -11.87 -8.59 -4.05
C HIS A 39 -12.50 -9.90 -4.61
N TRP A 40 -11.69 -10.91 -4.95
CA TRP A 40 -12.18 -12.21 -5.41
C TRP A 40 -12.55 -13.19 -4.29
N ASN A 41 -11.99 -13.02 -3.09
CA ASN A 41 -12.05 -14.02 -2.02
C ASN A 41 -12.97 -13.64 -0.85
N VAL A 42 -13.52 -12.43 -0.84
CA VAL A 42 -14.53 -12.02 0.16
C VAL A 42 -15.85 -12.77 -0.02
N VAL A 43 -16.45 -13.19 1.10
CA VAL A 43 -17.81 -13.73 1.17
C VAL A 43 -18.60 -13.12 2.33
N GLY A 44 -19.92 -13.31 2.33
CA GLY A 44 -20.80 -12.94 3.44
C GLY A 44 -21.88 -11.92 3.06
N PRO A 45 -22.74 -11.51 4.01
CA PRO A 45 -23.93 -10.71 3.74
C PRO A 45 -23.65 -9.36 3.08
N ASN A 46 -22.50 -8.76 3.38
CA ASN A 46 -22.09 -7.44 2.86
C ASN A 46 -21.13 -7.56 1.66
N PHE A 47 -21.09 -8.73 1.00
CA PHE A 47 -20.14 -9.05 -0.08
C PHE A 47 -20.04 -7.95 -1.13
N ILE A 48 -21.17 -7.58 -1.74
CA ILE A 48 -21.15 -6.72 -2.93
C ILE A 48 -20.60 -5.32 -2.63
N GLY A 49 -20.94 -4.75 -1.47
CA GLY A 49 -20.45 -3.43 -1.07
C GLY A 49 -18.93 -3.40 -0.94
N VAL A 50 -18.32 -4.41 -0.32
CA VAL A 50 -16.85 -4.47 -0.17
C VAL A 50 -16.16 -4.89 -1.46
N HIS A 51 -16.77 -5.80 -2.23
CA HIS A 51 -16.29 -6.19 -3.54
C HIS A 51 -16.15 -4.97 -4.47
N GLU A 52 -17.18 -4.13 -4.56
CA GLU A 52 -17.18 -2.91 -5.38
C GLU A 52 -16.33 -1.79 -4.75
N MET A 53 -16.27 -1.69 -3.42
CA MET A 53 -15.44 -0.69 -2.72
C MET A 53 -13.95 -0.82 -3.03
N VAL A 54 -13.45 -2.06 -3.22
CA VAL A 54 -12.02 -2.32 -3.42
C VAL A 54 -11.55 -1.95 -4.83
N ASP A 55 -12.42 -1.99 -5.84
CA ASP A 55 -12.02 -1.77 -7.24
C ASP A 55 -11.45 -0.37 -7.54
N PRO A 56 -12.10 0.73 -7.12
CA PRO A 56 -11.53 2.07 -7.28
C PRO A 56 -10.16 2.21 -6.58
N GLN A 57 -9.93 1.49 -5.49
CA GLN A 57 -8.65 1.50 -4.79
C GLN A 57 -7.59 0.72 -5.57
N VAL A 58 -7.94 -0.42 -6.20
CA VAL A 58 -7.03 -1.14 -7.10
C VAL A 58 -6.57 -0.22 -8.22
N ASP A 59 -7.49 0.51 -8.85
CA ASP A 59 -7.17 1.41 -9.96
C ASP A 59 -6.29 2.58 -9.49
N ALA A 60 -6.59 3.16 -8.32
CA ALA A 60 -5.76 4.20 -7.72
C ALA A 60 -4.33 3.72 -7.42
N VAL A 61 -4.17 2.57 -6.75
CA VAL A 61 -2.84 2.03 -6.39
C VAL A 61 -2.04 1.63 -7.64
N ARG A 62 -2.70 1.11 -8.69
CA ARG A 62 -2.04 0.87 -9.99
C ARG A 62 -1.52 2.15 -10.61
N LYS A 63 -2.30 3.22 -10.54
CA LYS A 63 -1.83 4.54 -11.00
C LYS A 63 -0.66 5.04 -10.15
N PHE A 64 -0.68 4.84 -8.84
CA PHE A 64 0.44 5.22 -7.98
C PHE A 64 1.72 4.45 -8.31
N ALA A 65 1.60 3.16 -8.63
CA ALA A 65 2.73 2.36 -9.13
C ALA A 65 3.30 2.94 -10.43
N ASP A 66 2.45 3.33 -11.37
CA ASP A 66 2.85 3.97 -12.63
C ASP A 66 3.56 5.31 -12.37
N ASP A 67 2.94 6.21 -11.61
CA ASP A 67 3.51 7.52 -11.27
C ASP A 67 4.89 7.39 -10.60
N VAL A 68 5.05 6.44 -9.67
CA VAL A 68 6.33 6.17 -9.00
C VAL A 68 7.36 5.56 -9.96
N ALA A 69 6.96 4.61 -10.81
CA ALA A 69 7.86 4.01 -11.79
C ALA A 69 8.37 5.04 -12.80
N GLU A 70 7.49 5.90 -13.30
CA GLU A 70 7.87 6.99 -14.20
C GLU A 70 8.73 8.04 -13.49
N ARG A 71 8.51 8.28 -12.19
CA ARG A 71 9.39 9.14 -11.39
C ARG A 71 10.81 8.57 -11.29
N ILE A 72 10.94 7.26 -11.05
CA ILE A 72 12.24 6.56 -11.07
C ILE A 72 12.92 6.70 -12.45
N ALA A 73 12.17 6.52 -13.53
CA ALA A 73 12.68 6.69 -14.89
C ALA A 73 13.17 8.13 -15.15
N ALA A 74 12.41 9.13 -14.70
CA ALA A 74 12.78 10.54 -14.81
C ALA A 74 14.03 10.91 -14.00
N LEU A 75 14.26 10.24 -12.86
CA LEU A 75 15.48 10.36 -12.06
C LEU A 75 16.72 9.73 -12.73
N GLY A 76 16.53 9.03 -13.85
CA GLY A 76 17.61 8.44 -14.65
C GLY A 76 17.87 6.97 -14.35
N ALA A 77 17.00 6.30 -13.59
CA ALA A 77 17.13 4.88 -13.27
C ALA A 77 16.11 4.01 -14.02
N SER A 78 16.24 2.68 -13.93
CA SER A 78 15.33 1.73 -14.58
C SER A 78 14.41 1.09 -13.54
N PRO A 79 13.09 1.44 -13.50
CA PRO A 79 12.16 0.87 -12.54
C PRO A 79 11.99 -0.64 -12.75
N GLN A 80 11.89 -1.39 -11.65
CA GLN A 80 11.74 -2.84 -11.66
C GLN A 80 10.34 -3.24 -11.17
N GLY A 81 9.47 -3.68 -12.08
CA GLY A 81 8.09 -4.08 -11.77
C GLY A 81 7.78 -5.58 -11.96
N THR A 82 8.80 -6.42 -12.18
CA THR A 82 8.58 -7.86 -12.38
C THR A 82 8.25 -8.56 -11.06
N PRO A 83 7.54 -9.71 -11.06
CA PRO A 83 7.22 -10.43 -9.82
C PRO A 83 8.44 -10.77 -8.96
N GLY A 84 9.57 -11.13 -9.57
CA GLY A 84 10.81 -11.37 -8.84
C GLY A 84 11.40 -10.11 -8.19
N ALA A 85 11.17 -8.92 -8.77
CA ALA A 85 11.55 -7.66 -8.15
C ALA A 85 10.68 -7.33 -6.94
N ILE A 86 9.37 -7.55 -7.05
CA ILE A 86 8.42 -7.35 -5.93
C ILE A 86 8.86 -8.20 -4.74
N ILE A 87 9.10 -9.50 -4.94
CA ILE A 87 9.52 -10.43 -3.88
C ILE A 87 10.87 -10.02 -3.27
N ARG A 88 11.82 -9.56 -4.09
CA ARG A 88 13.15 -9.15 -3.62
C ARG A 88 13.09 -7.91 -2.73
N ASP A 89 12.24 -6.95 -3.07
CA ASP A 89 12.17 -5.67 -2.37
C ASP A 89 11.25 -5.73 -1.12
N ARG A 90 10.40 -6.76 -1.03
CA ARG A 90 9.46 -7.00 0.06
C ARG A 90 10.19 -7.17 1.40
N SER A 91 9.74 -6.45 2.43
CA SER A 91 10.15 -6.62 3.83
C SER A 91 9.07 -7.26 4.72
N TRP A 92 7.92 -7.59 4.13
CA TRP A 92 6.76 -8.23 4.76
C TRP A 92 6.47 -9.61 4.18
N ASP A 93 5.58 -10.36 4.83
CA ASP A 93 5.13 -11.67 4.34
C ASP A 93 4.02 -11.55 3.28
N ASP A 94 3.79 -12.63 2.54
CA ASP A 94 2.66 -12.73 1.60
C ASP A 94 1.30 -12.75 2.29
N TYR A 95 0.31 -12.12 1.65
CA TYR A 95 -1.03 -11.98 2.20
C TYR A 95 -1.64 -13.36 2.44
N SER A 96 -2.01 -13.62 3.68
CA SER A 96 -2.15 -14.98 4.19
C SER A 96 -3.59 -15.49 4.27
N VAL A 97 -4.57 -14.63 3.96
CA VAL A 97 -6.01 -14.96 4.04
C VAL A 97 -6.52 -15.38 2.67
N GLY A 98 -6.98 -16.62 2.54
CA GLY A 98 -7.68 -17.14 1.35
C GLY A 98 -9.15 -16.69 1.31
N ARG A 99 -10.06 -17.57 0.87
CA ARG A 99 -11.51 -17.29 0.94
C ARG A 99 -11.97 -17.11 2.39
N ASP A 100 -12.51 -15.94 2.74
CA ASP A 100 -13.04 -15.67 4.07
C ASP A 100 -14.11 -14.57 4.05
N THR A 101 -14.70 -14.32 5.22
CA THR A 101 -15.69 -13.26 5.42
C THR A 101 -15.12 -11.87 5.12
N VAL A 102 -16.00 -10.95 4.73
CA VAL A 102 -15.68 -9.52 4.63
C VAL A 102 -14.90 -9.01 5.86
N GLN A 103 -15.38 -9.31 7.07
CA GLN A 103 -14.76 -8.82 8.31
C GLN A 103 -13.35 -9.36 8.52
N ALA A 104 -13.12 -10.61 8.16
CA ALA A 104 -11.80 -11.23 8.23
C ALA A 104 -10.80 -10.54 7.28
N HIS A 105 -11.21 -10.31 6.03
CA HIS A 105 -10.37 -9.62 5.04
C HIS A 105 -10.10 -8.17 5.43
N LEU A 106 -11.10 -7.42 5.87
CA LEU A 106 -10.91 -6.01 6.26
C LEU A 106 -9.97 -5.88 7.46
N ALA A 107 -10.06 -6.78 8.44
CA ALA A 107 -9.16 -6.78 9.60
C ALA A 107 -7.71 -7.10 9.23
N ALA A 108 -7.48 -8.02 8.29
CA ALA A 108 -6.15 -8.31 7.77
C ALA A 108 -5.63 -7.14 6.90
N LEU A 109 -6.49 -6.56 6.05
CA LEU A 109 -6.15 -5.43 5.20
C LEU A 109 -5.79 -4.17 6.01
N ASP A 110 -6.41 -3.94 7.16
CA ASP A 110 -6.04 -2.84 8.05
C ASP A 110 -4.56 -2.91 8.46
N LEU A 111 -4.06 -4.11 8.78
CA LEU A 111 -2.66 -4.33 9.13
C LEU A 111 -1.72 -4.14 7.95
N VAL A 112 -2.12 -4.60 6.75
CA VAL A 112 -1.37 -4.32 5.52
C VAL A 112 -1.25 -2.80 5.30
N TYR A 113 -2.34 -2.07 5.45
CA TYR A 113 -2.33 -0.61 5.29
C TYR A 113 -1.52 0.11 6.38
N ASN A 114 -1.40 -0.43 7.61
CA ASN A 114 -0.48 0.15 8.60
C ASN A 114 0.95 0.16 8.08
N GLY A 115 1.45 -0.97 7.55
CA GLY A 115 2.79 -1.04 6.97
C GLY A 115 2.97 -0.08 5.80
N VAL A 116 2.02 -0.09 4.84
CA VAL A 116 2.08 0.80 3.66
C VAL A 116 2.08 2.29 4.06
N ILE A 117 1.24 2.68 5.02
CA ILE A 117 1.10 4.07 5.46
C ILE A 117 2.32 4.50 6.29
N GLU A 118 2.84 3.63 7.16
CA GLU A 118 4.07 3.92 7.91
C GLU A 118 5.27 4.11 6.98
N ASP A 119 5.43 3.25 5.97
CA ASP A 119 6.54 3.32 5.02
C ASP A 119 6.45 4.56 4.10
N ILE A 120 5.26 4.92 3.61
CA ILE A 120 5.11 6.13 2.79
C ILE A 120 5.32 7.40 3.63
N ARG A 121 4.92 7.41 4.90
CA ARG A 121 5.20 8.53 5.82
C ARG A 121 6.70 8.72 6.03
N GLN A 122 7.45 7.63 6.25
CA GLN A 122 8.91 7.68 6.33
C GLN A 122 9.54 8.19 5.03
N SER A 123 9.01 7.78 3.88
CA SER A 123 9.49 8.24 2.57
C SER A 123 9.19 9.73 2.33
N ILE A 124 8.07 10.25 2.82
CA ILE A 124 7.74 11.69 2.80
C ILE A 124 8.73 12.49 3.65
N ASP A 125 9.06 12.01 4.85
CA ASP A 125 10.03 12.67 5.73
C ASP A 125 11.43 12.68 5.08
N GLU A 126 11.82 11.59 4.43
CA GLU A 126 13.11 11.51 3.75
C GLU A 126 13.22 12.44 2.53
N THR A 127 12.11 12.66 1.82
CA THR A 127 12.08 13.48 0.61
C THR A 127 12.12 14.98 0.87
N ASP A 128 11.85 15.43 2.11
CA ASP A 128 11.80 16.84 2.51
C ASP A 128 13.09 17.60 2.17
N GLU A 129 14.24 16.97 2.42
CA GLU A 129 15.57 17.54 2.18
C GLU A 129 16.15 17.18 0.80
N LEU A 130 15.49 16.27 0.06
CA LEU A 130 16.02 15.72 -1.19
C LEU A 130 15.36 16.31 -2.42
N ASP A 131 14.04 16.30 -2.48
CA ASP A 131 13.28 16.65 -3.69
C ASP A 131 11.79 16.88 -3.39
N PRO A 132 11.35 18.15 -3.28
CA PRO A 132 9.97 18.49 -2.94
C PRO A 132 8.95 18.02 -3.99
N VAL A 133 9.37 17.76 -5.24
CA VAL A 133 8.46 17.23 -6.28
C VAL A 133 8.15 15.76 -6.02
N THR A 134 9.14 14.97 -5.62
CA THR A 134 8.89 13.58 -5.19
C THR A 134 8.11 13.54 -3.88
N GLN A 135 8.40 14.46 -2.95
CA GLN A 135 7.64 14.57 -1.70
C GLN A 135 6.15 14.84 -1.96
N ASP A 136 5.82 15.83 -2.81
CA ASP A 136 4.43 16.18 -3.16
C ASP A 136 3.66 14.98 -3.74
N LEU A 137 4.31 14.22 -4.65
CA LEU A 137 3.75 12.98 -5.19
C LEU A 137 3.36 11.99 -4.07
N LEU A 138 4.28 11.74 -3.13
CA LEU A 138 4.05 10.79 -2.04
C LEU A 138 3.02 11.31 -1.03
N ILE A 139 2.98 12.60 -0.74
CA ILE A 139 1.96 13.23 0.12
C ILE A 139 0.56 13.01 -0.45
N GLY A 140 0.38 13.26 -1.75
CA GLY A 140 -0.90 13.05 -2.42
C GLY A 140 -1.36 11.59 -2.35
N GLN A 141 -0.43 10.66 -2.54
CA GLN A 141 -0.70 9.23 -2.44
C GLN A 141 -1.03 8.79 -1.00
N ALA A 142 -0.29 9.30 -0.01
CA ALA A 142 -0.53 9.01 1.42
C ALA A 142 -1.93 9.42 1.85
N GLY A 143 -2.38 10.63 1.47
CA GLY A 143 -3.74 11.09 1.79
C GLY A 143 -4.83 10.17 1.22
N HIS A 144 -4.60 9.57 0.05
CA HIS A 144 -5.52 8.61 -0.54
C HIS A 144 -5.51 7.25 0.19
N LEU A 145 -4.32 6.74 0.52
CA LEU A 145 -4.12 5.48 1.23
C LEU A 145 -4.75 5.54 2.64
N GLU A 146 -4.50 6.62 3.37
CA GLU A 146 -5.07 6.87 4.71
C GLU A 146 -6.59 6.93 4.68
N LYS A 147 -7.15 7.61 3.67
CA LYS A 147 -8.61 7.66 3.48
C LYS A 147 -9.20 6.28 3.21
N PHE A 148 -8.54 5.45 2.41
CA PHE A 148 -9.03 4.09 2.16
C PHE A 148 -8.91 3.21 3.41
N GLN A 149 -7.81 3.31 4.17
CA GLN A 149 -7.71 2.62 5.45
C GLN A 149 -8.83 3.04 6.41
N TRP A 150 -9.22 4.32 6.42
CA TRP A 150 -10.39 4.75 7.17
C TRP A 150 -11.69 4.06 6.70
N PHE A 151 -11.93 3.92 5.40
CA PHE A 151 -13.07 3.12 4.91
C PHE A 151 -13.02 1.68 5.42
N VAL A 152 -11.85 1.04 5.41
CA VAL A 152 -11.66 -0.30 5.97
C VAL A 152 -12.00 -0.33 7.47
N ARG A 153 -11.44 0.59 8.25
CA ARG A 153 -11.66 0.70 9.70
C ARG A 153 -13.11 1.00 10.07
N ALA A 154 -13.81 1.82 9.29
CA ALA A 154 -15.21 2.15 9.53
C ALA A 154 -16.14 0.92 9.50
N HIS A 155 -15.76 -0.15 8.79
CA HIS A 155 -16.50 -1.42 8.82
C HIS A 155 -16.22 -2.27 10.06
N LEU A 156 -15.09 -2.00 10.74
CA LEU A 156 -14.57 -2.76 11.88
C LEU A 156 -14.78 -2.03 13.22
N GLU A 157 -15.18 -0.77 13.17
CA GLU A 157 -15.32 0.11 14.32
C GLU A 157 -16.67 -0.13 15.04
N SER A 158 -16.59 -0.26 16.35
CA SER A 158 -17.77 -0.24 17.23
C SER A 158 -18.20 1.19 17.55
N ALA A 159 -19.45 1.38 18.00
CA ALA A 159 -19.95 2.70 18.42
C ALA A 159 -19.10 3.39 19.52
N GLY A 160 -18.24 2.64 20.22
CA GLY A 160 -17.30 3.16 21.21
C GLY A 160 -15.90 3.49 20.67
N GLY A 161 -15.68 3.46 19.35
CA GLY A 161 -14.40 3.80 18.72
C GLY A 161 -13.34 2.70 18.79
N LYS A 162 -13.73 1.44 19.02
CA LYS A 162 -12.81 0.30 19.08
C LYS A 162 -12.90 -0.57 17.84
N LEU A 163 -11.74 -0.96 17.30
CA LEU A 163 -11.64 -1.88 16.17
C LEU A 163 -11.88 -3.33 16.60
N ALA A 164 -12.54 -4.11 15.74
CA ALA A 164 -12.89 -5.50 16.02
C ALA A 164 -11.66 -6.40 16.32
N HIS A 165 -10.50 -6.11 15.73
CA HIS A 165 -9.26 -6.89 15.86
C HIS A 165 -8.17 -6.19 16.71
N GLU A 166 -8.56 -5.25 17.58
CA GLU A 166 -7.63 -4.51 18.44
C GLU A 166 -6.60 -5.43 19.15
N GLY A 167 -5.33 -5.02 19.12
CA GLY A 167 -4.22 -5.76 19.74
C GLY A 167 -3.70 -6.98 18.96
N LYS A 168 -4.10 -7.16 17.70
CA LYS A 168 -3.56 -8.20 16.80
C LYS A 168 -2.52 -7.62 15.85
N SER A 169 -1.43 -8.36 15.65
CA SER A 169 -0.30 -7.97 14.80
C SER A 169 -0.11 -8.86 13.57
N THR A 170 -0.86 -9.96 13.45
CA THR A 170 -0.82 -10.83 12.27
C THR A 170 -2.17 -10.81 11.55
N GLU A 171 -2.14 -10.90 10.23
CA GLU A 171 -3.34 -10.97 9.39
C GLU A 171 -4.25 -12.12 9.80
N LYS A 172 -3.69 -13.31 10.08
CA LYS A 172 -4.46 -14.50 10.50
C LYS A 172 -5.16 -14.28 11.83
N ASP A 173 -4.48 -13.67 12.80
CA ASP A 173 -5.09 -13.41 14.12
C ASP A 173 -6.13 -12.31 14.05
N ALA A 174 -5.88 -11.27 13.26
CA ALA A 174 -6.83 -10.19 13.01
C ALA A 174 -8.10 -10.73 12.33
N ALA A 175 -7.92 -11.51 11.26
CA ALA A 175 -9.00 -12.17 10.53
C ALA A 175 -9.83 -13.10 11.43
N SER A 176 -9.16 -13.95 12.21
CA SER A 176 -9.80 -14.88 13.16
C SER A 176 -10.61 -14.14 14.24
N THR A 177 -10.08 -13.03 14.75
CA THR A 177 -10.75 -12.22 15.79
C THR A 177 -11.99 -11.51 15.25
N ALA A 178 -11.88 -10.89 14.07
CA ALA A 178 -13.00 -10.17 13.45
C ALA A 178 -14.15 -11.11 13.10
N ARG A 179 -13.86 -12.33 12.61
CA ARG A 179 -14.86 -13.36 12.31
C ARG A 179 -15.72 -13.76 13.51
N ARG A 180 -15.16 -13.74 14.73
CA ARG A 180 -15.91 -14.13 15.94
C ARG A 180 -16.89 -13.07 16.42
N LYS A 181 -16.71 -11.82 15.96
CA LYS A 181 -17.54 -10.67 16.36
C LYS A 181 -18.58 -10.30 15.30
N SER A 182 -18.52 -10.91 14.12
CA SER A 182 -19.40 -10.67 12.97
C SER A 182 -20.66 -11.51 12.98
#